data_AF-A0A959DUB0-F1
#
_entry.id   AF-A0A959DUB0-F1
#
_cell.length_a   1.000
_cell.length_b   1.000
_cell.length_c   1.000
_cell.angle_alpha   90.00
_cell.angle_beta   90.00
_cell.angle_gamma   90.00
#
_symmetry.space_group_name_H-M   'P 1'
#
loop_
_entity.id
_entity.type
_entity.pdbx_description
1 polymer ?
#
loop_
_entity_poly.entity_id
_entity_poly.type
_entity_poly.pdbx_seq_one_letter_code
_entity_poly.pdbx_strand_id
1 'polypeptide(L)'
;MSDIIKLFQDYNYADWQASFLQEVGNEHVDKMLFVIDGIKFQPLMSDEMAIPRGYLPKKNSKILFGEIFDLTYEDVKTIDIIESLNNDFSAPVFKVDDKTEFKLFDGIQLNAINASFYADNISFSKWLEFLSTHQDIESSQLRLYNAELPDNSPARHYLEYYTNEAVIPFIRKLQLLANEIDVYDFQININFSGQFVHDVIKARAIKIAWFNILSSLGKPVKPYHLEVYLPCISSYPDSVISHTLQIVAATMAQADFIVFEHNVESNERRIYRNAGHIAMIESQFGKEVDPVAGSYFIEYVASEIAKKAFVS
;
A
#
# COMPACT_ATOMS: atom_id res chain seq x y z
N MET A 1 13.51 -13.33 36.54
CA MET A 1 12.14 -13.69 36.12
C MET A 1 12.20 -15.17 35.78
N SER A 2 11.61 -16.04 36.60
CA SER A 2 11.52 -17.47 36.27
C SER A 2 10.72 -17.61 34.99
N ASP A 3 11.21 -18.44 34.08
CA ASP A 3 10.61 -18.66 32.76
C ASP A 3 9.21 -19.26 32.94
N ILE A 4 8.18 -18.41 32.83
CA ILE A 4 6.77 -18.77 33.11
C ILE A 4 6.33 -19.96 32.25
N ILE A 5 6.94 -20.11 31.07
CA ILE A 5 6.65 -21.18 30.11
C ILE A 5 7.04 -22.56 30.68
N LYS A 6 8.10 -22.64 31.50
CA LYS A 6 8.54 -23.89 32.14
C LYS A 6 7.59 -24.44 33.21
N LEU A 7 6.54 -23.69 33.55
CA LEU A 7 5.48 -24.15 34.45
C LEU A 7 4.40 -24.97 33.72
N PHE A 8 4.39 -24.93 32.38
CA PHE A 8 3.43 -25.62 31.55
C PHE A 8 4.10 -26.77 30.80
N GLN A 9 3.30 -27.77 30.41
CA GLN A 9 3.74 -28.82 29.51
C GLN A 9 4.09 -28.19 28.16
N ASP A 10 5.20 -28.61 27.55
CA ASP A 10 5.56 -28.21 26.19
C ASP A 10 4.42 -28.66 25.24
N TYR A 11 3.79 -27.68 24.60
CA TYR A 11 2.68 -27.89 23.68
C TYR A 11 3.17 -27.54 22.27
N ASN A 12 3.24 -28.54 21.40
CA ASN A 12 3.75 -28.38 20.03
C ASN A 12 2.61 -28.21 19.02
N TYR A 13 2.96 -28.02 17.75
CA TYR A 13 1.95 -27.82 16.70
C TYR A 13 1.04 -29.06 16.50
N ALA A 14 1.58 -30.28 16.66
CA ALA A 14 0.79 -31.50 16.55
C ALA A 14 -0.24 -31.62 17.68
N ASP A 15 0.11 -31.19 18.89
CA ASP A 15 -0.83 -31.13 20.02
C ASP A 15 -1.98 -30.15 19.72
N TRP A 16 -1.64 -28.96 19.21
CA TRP A 16 -2.66 -27.99 18.76
C TRP A 16 -3.56 -28.59 17.68
N GLN A 17 -2.97 -29.24 16.68
CA GLN A 17 -3.74 -29.83 15.57
C GLN A 17 -4.70 -30.91 16.07
N ALA A 18 -4.26 -31.76 17.01
CA ALA A 18 -5.11 -32.77 17.61
C ALA A 18 -6.30 -32.15 18.35
N SER A 19 -6.06 -31.12 19.17
CA SER A 19 -7.13 -30.39 19.87
C SER A 19 -8.07 -29.67 18.91
N PHE A 20 -7.53 -29.01 17.89
CA PHE A 20 -8.31 -28.33 16.86
C PHE A 20 -9.23 -29.30 16.10
N LEU A 21 -8.73 -30.47 15.70
CA LEU A 21 -9.54 -31.50 15.04
C LEU A 21 -10.63 -32.06 15.96
N GLN A 22 -10.31 -32.22 17.25
CA GLN A 22 -11.29 -32.66 18.25
C GLN A 22 -12.42 -31.65 18.44
N GLU A 23 -12.11 -30.35 18.46
CA GLU A 23 -13.09 -29.29 18.66
C GLU A 23 -13.93 -28.99 17.42
N VAL A 24 -13.29 -28.90 16.26
CA VAL A 24 -13.95 -28.51 15.00
C VAL A 24 -14.67 -29.70 14.34
N GLY A 25 -14.15 -30.91 14.50
CA GLY A 25 -14.56 -32.08 13.73
C GLY A 25 -13.91 -32.13 12.34
N ASN A 26 -13.49 -33.31 11.91
CA ASN A 26 -12.76 -33.53 10.65
C ASN A 26 -13.53 -33.02 9.42
N GLU A 27 -14.86 -33.13 9.44
CA GLU A 27 -15.77 -32.71 8.38
C GLU A 27 -15.91 -31.19 8.23
N HIS A 28 -15.38 -30.40 9.16
CA HIS A 28 -15.50 -28.94 9.18
C HIS A 28 -14.15 -28.22 9.05
N VAL A 29 -13.03 -28.94 9.12
CA VAL A 29 -11.68 -28.39 8.98
C VAL A 29 -11.54 -27.50 7.75
N ASP A 30 -12.02 -27.97 6.60
CA ASP A 30 -11.94 -27.23 5.33
C ASP A 30 -12.65 -25.87 5.36
N LYS A 31 -13.67 -25.69 6.23
CA LYS A 31 -14.41 -24.43 6.40
C LYS A 31 -13.69 -23.44 7.31
N MET A 32 -12.73 -23.92 8.10
CA MET A 32 -11.93 -23.11 9.02
C MET A 32 -10.61 -22.63 8.39
N LEU A 33 -10.30 -23.07 7.17
CA LEU A 33 -9.11 -22.65 6.46
C LEU A 33 -9.26 -21.23 5.95
N PHE A 34 -8.20 -20.44 6.13
CA PHE A 34 -8.10 -19.12 5.53
C PHE A 34 -7.88 -19.27 4.03
N VAL A 35 -8.64 -18.55 3.20
CA VAL A 35 -8.54 -18.66 1.74
C VAL A 35 -8.12 -17.32 1.15
N ILE A 36 -6.94 -17.29 0.53
CA ILE A 36 -6.47 -16.14 -0.26
C ILE A 36 -6.20 -16.62 -1.68
N ASP A 37 -6.90 -16.03 -2.64
CA ASP A 37 -6.75 -16.30 -4.08
C ASP A 37 -6.80 -17.81 -4.42
N GLY A 38 -7.72 -18.52 -3.74
CA GLY A 38 -7.93 -19.96 -3.89
C GLY A 38 -6.87 -20.85 -3.22
N ILE A 39 -5.89 -20.28 -2.50
CA ILE A 39 -4.95 -21.02 -1.67
C ILE A 39 -5.51 -21.11 -0.25
N LYS A 40 -5.52 -22.33 0.30
CA LYS A 40 -5.99 -22.61 1.66
C LYS A 40 -4.82 -22.61 2.64
N PHE A 41 -5.00 -21.96 3.79
CA PHE A 41 -4.02 -21.88 4.86
C PHE A 41 -4.64 -22.27 6.20
N GLN A 42 -3.85 -22.90 7.05
CA GLN A 42 -4.28 -23.25 8.40
C GLN A 42 -4.49 -21.98 9.24
N PRO A 43 -5.44 -21.98 10.19
CA PRO A 43 -5.72 -20.82 11.03
C PRO A 43 -4.62 -20.51 12.05
N LEU A 44 -3.74 -21.49 12.34
CA LEU A 44 -2.54 -21.31 13.15
C LEU A 44 -1.31 -21.66 12.31
N MET A 45 -0.24 -20.88 12.50
CA MET A 45 1.10 -21.18 11.99
C MET A 45 2.09 -21.14 13.16
N SER A 46 3.07 -22.03 13.13
CA SER A 46 4.18 -22.10 14.09
C SER A 46 5.53 -21.84 13.42
N ASP A 47 6.58 -21.72 14.22
CA ASP A 47 7.96 -21.70 13.75
C ASP A 47 8.36 -22.98 13.01
N GLU A 48 7.78 -24.13 13.36
CA GLU A 48 7.98 -25.41 12.65
C GLU A 48 7.57 -25.34 11.17
N MET A 49 6.64 -24.44 10.83
CA MET A 49 6.13 -24.24 9.47
C MET A 49 6.80 -23.07 8.73
N ALA A 50 7.54 -22.23 9.44
CA ALA A 50 8.11 -21.03 8.88
C ALA A 50 9.34 -21.35 7.99
N ILE A 51 9.20 -21.13 6.68
CA ILE A 51 10.29 -21.20 5.70
C ILE A 51 11.31 -20.06 5.97
N PRO A 52 12.62 -20.23 5.65
CA PRO A 52 13.63 -19.22 5.91
C PRO A 52 13.25 -17.82 5.42
N ARG A 53 13.46 -16.88 6.32
CA ARG A 53 13.07 -15.47 6.27
C ARG A 53 13.82 -14.74 5.15
N GLY A 54 13.10 -14.31 4.13
CA GLY A 54 13.54 -13.13 3.37
C GLY A 54 13.31 -11.92 4.26
N TYR A 55 14.37 -11.37 4.87
CA TYR A 55 14.23 -10.09 5.56
C TYR A 55 13.88 -9.04 4.52
N LEU A 56 12.64 -8.52 4.58
CA LEU A 56 12.29 -7.35 3.80
C LEU A 56 13.18 -6.20 4.28
N PRO A 57 13.95 -5.54 3.39
CA PRO A 57 14.80 -4.44 3.79
C PRO A 57 13.97 -3.37 4.48
N LYS A 58 14.45 -2.95 5.65
CA LYS A 58 13.82 -1.93 6.47
C LYS A 58 13.78 -0.61 5.70
N LYS A 59 12.60 -0.05 5.54
CA LYS A 59 12.44 1.30 5.00
C LYS A 59 12.47 2.31 6.14
N ASN A 60 13.52 3.12 6.18
CA ASN A 60 13.75 4.10 7.27
C ASN A 60 13.05 5.46 7.02
N SER A 61 12.11 5.55 6.10
CA SER A 61 11.37 6.78 5.82
C SER A 61 10.11 6.87 6.68
N LYS A 62 9.82 8.08 7.17
CA LYS A 62 8.52 8.40 7.79
C LYS A 62 7.41 8.21 6.74
N ILE A 63 6.31 7.59 7.13
CA ILE A 63 5.11 7.51 6.31
C ILE A 63 4.56 8.93 6.12
N LEU A 64 4.32 9.31 4.86
CA LEU A 64 3.68 10.58 4.53
C LEU A 64 2.20 10.37 4.30
N PHE A 65 1.42 11.38 4.68
CA PHE A 65 -0.02 11.38 4.47
C PHE A 65 -0.39 12.39 3.39
N GLY A 66 -1.46 12.09 2.68
CA GLY A 66 -2.03 12.97 1.66
C GLY A 66 -3.53 12.80 1.51
N GLU A 67 -4.11 13.71 0.75
CA GLU A 67 -5.51 13.69 0.35
C GLU A 67 -5.59 13.61 -1.17
N ILE A 68 -6.63 12.94 -1.67
CA ILE A 68 -6.95 12.93 -3.09
C ILE A 68 -7.85 14.12 -3.40
N PHE A 69 -7.37 15.01 -4.27
CA PHE A 69 -8.12 16.13 -4.83
C PHE A 69 -8.50 15.83 -6.27
N ASP A 70 -9.79 15.60 -6.52
CA ASP A 70 -10.28 15.36 -7.88
C ASP A 70 -10.67 16.67 -8.56
N LEU A 71 -9.70 17.30 -9.25
CA LEU A 71 -9.90 18.59 -9.91
C LEU A 71 -10.67 18.47 -11.24
N THR A 72 -11.03 17.26 -11.66
CA THR A 72 -11.72 17.01 -12.94
C THR A 72 -13.24 17.16 -12.84
N TYR A 73 -13.80 16.96 -11.64
CA TYR A 73 -15.25 17.01 -11.40
C TYR A 73 -15.65 17.90 -10.23
N GLU A 74 -14.77 18.14 -9.25
CA GLU A 74 -15.11 18.83 -8.01
C GLU A 74 -14.74 20.33 -8.04
N ASP A 75 -15.53 21.16 -7.36
CA ASP A 75 -15.20 22.58 -7.10
C ASP A 75 -14.16 22.70 -5.98
N VAL A 76 -13.01 22.03 -6.16
CA VAL A 76 -11.88 22.12 -5.22
C VAL A 76 -11.24 23.49 -5.34
N LYS A 77 -11.09 24.18 -4.21
CA LYS A 77 -10.44 25.49 -4.16
C LYS A 77 -9.02 25.34 -3.67
N THR A 78 -8.14 26.25 -4.10
CA THR A 78 -6.75 26.34 -3.61
C THR A 78 -6.67 26.35 -2.08
N ILE A 79 -7.66 26.97 -1.41
CA ILE A 79 -7.71 27.01 0.06
C ILE A 79 -7.86 25.63 0.68
N ASP A 80 -8.55 24.69 0.03
CA ASP A 80 -8.72 23.33 0.51
C ASP A 80 -7.38 22.59 0.49
N ILE A 81 -6.61 22.77 -0.58
CA ILE A 81 -5.27 22.19 -0.72
C ILE A 81 -4.34 22.77 0.36
N ILE A 82 -4.34 24.08 0.54
CA ILE A 82 -3.54 24.76 1.57
C ILE A 82 -3.92 24.29 2.98
N GLU A 83 -5.23 24.09 3.25
CA GLU A 83 -5.68 23.56 4.54
C GLU A 83 -5.12 22.16 4.80
N SER A 84 -5.09 21.29 3.79
CA SER A 84 -4.47 19.96 3.86
C SER A 84 -3.00 20.04 4.26
N LEU A 85 -2.24 20.85 3.51
CA LEU A 85 -0.79 21.03 3.72
C LEU A 85 -0.48 21.60 5.11
N ASN A 86 -1.29 22.55 5.60
CA ASN A 86 -1.16 23.12 6.95
C ASN A 86 -1.45 22.11 8.07
N ASN A 87 -2.03 20.95 7.76
CA ASN A 87 -2.28 19.86 8.69
C ASN A 87 -1.33 18.67 8.47
N ASP A 88 -0.13 18.90 7.94
CA ASP A 88 0.92 17.88 7.70
C ASP A 88 0.60 16.82 6.62
N PHE A 89 -0.44 17.03 5.80
CA PHE A 89 -0.77 16.16 4.65
C PHE A 89 0.06 16.55 3.41
N SER A 90 1.37 16.30 3.51
CA SER A 90 2.41 16.74 2.57
C SER A 90 2.55 15.91 1.28
N ALA A 91 1.73 14.87 1.08
CA ALA A 91 1.77 14.01 -0.11
C ALA A 91 0.44 13.98 -0.89
N PRO A 92 -0.12 15.13 -1.29
CA PRO A 92 -1.42 15.18 -1.95
C PRO A 92 -1.38 14.50 -3.33
N VAL A 93 -2.52 13.97 -3.73
CA VAL A 93 -2.74 13.42 -5.07
C VAL A 93 -3.72 14.32 -5.80
N PHE A 94 -3.32 14.86 -6.94
CA PHE A 94 -4.18 15.70 -7.79
C PHE A 94 -4.64 14.88 -8.99
N LYS A 95 -5.94 14.61 -9.13
CA LYS A 95 -6.51 14.14 -10.40
C LYS A 95 -6.83 15.36 -11.24
N VAL A 96 -6.32 15.41 -12.47
CA VAL A 96 -6.32 16.59 -13.34
C VAL A 96 -6.63 16.21 -14.79
N ASP A 97 -7.18 17.15 -15.54
CA ASP A 97 -7.54 16.99 -16.95
C ASP A 97 -7.16 18.24 -17.78
N ASP A 98 -7.69 18.32 -19.00
CA ASP A 98 -7.40 19.40 -19.95
C ASP A 98 -8.12 20.71 -19.58
N LYS A 99 -9.19 20.62 -18.79
CA LYS A 99 -10.00 21.74 -18.30
C LYS A 99 -9.49 22.30 -16.98
N THR A 100 -8.78 21.49 -16.20
CA THR A 100 -8.20 21.90 -14.92
C THR A 100 -7.27 23.11 -15.12
N GLU A 101 -7.54 24.19 -14.39
CA GLU A 101 -6.81 25.46 -14.52
C GLU A 101 -5.56 25.50 -13.63
N PHE A 102 -4.40 25.84 -14.21
CA PHE A 102 -3.13 25.90 -13.48
C PHE A 102 -3.10 26.89 -12.31
N LYS A 103 -3.91 27.96 -12.40
CA LYS A 103 -4.02 28.99 -11.34
C LYS A 103 -4.49 28.42 -9.99
N LEU A 104 -5.08 27.22 -9.97
CA LEU A 104 -5.42 26.52 -8.73
C LEU A 104 -4.19 26.25 -7.85
N PHE A 105 -3.00 26.20 -8.45
CA PHE A 105 -1.73 25.97 -7.76
C PHE A 105 -0.98 27.27 -7.43
N ASP A 106 -1.56 28.44 -7.70
CA ASP A 106 -0.95 29.72 -7.37
C ASP A 106 -0.73 29.82 -5.84
N GLY A 107 0.52 30.06 -5.45
CA GLY A 107 0.92 30.11 -4.04
C GLY A 107 1.24 28.76 -3.40
N ILE A 108 1.14 27.65 -4.15
CA ILE A 108 1.58 26.33 -3.70
C ILE A 108 2.96 26.03 -4.31
N GLN A 109 3.95 25.78 -3.46
CA GLN A 109 5.29 25.36 -3.89
C GLN A 109 5.31 23.85 -4.11
N LEU A 110 4.95 23.42 -5.32
CA LEU A 110 4.82 22.00 -5.63
C LEU A 110 6.15 21.23 -5.53
N ASN A 111 7.29 21.90 -5.76
CA ASN A 111 8.63 21.34 -5.55
C ASN A 111 9.02 21.13 -4.08
N ALA A 112 8.29 21.74 -3.14
CA ALA A 112 8.53 21.63 -1.71
C ALA A 112 7.69 20.52 -1.05
N ILE A 113 6.81 19.85 -1.80
CA ILE A 113 5.90 18.82 -1.30
C ILE A 113 6.00 17.52 -2.12
N ASN A 114 5.44 16.43 -1.62
CA ASN A 114 5.50 15.11 -2.25
C ASN A 114 4.24 14.82 -3.08
N ALA A 115 3.89 15.73 -4.00
CA ALA A 115 2.66 15.62 -4.77
C ALA A 115 2.71 14.55 -5.87
N SER A 116 1.56 13.90 -6.10
CA SER A 116 1.31 13.00 -7.25
C SER A 116 0.25 13.61 -8.17
N PHE A 117 0.33 13.40 -9.49
CA PHE A 117 -0.61 13.98 -10.48
C PHE A 117 -1.19 12.91 -11.41
N TYR A 118 -2.49 12.61 -11.32
CA TYR A 118 -3.19 11.75 -12.27
C TYR A 118 -3.74 12.58 -13.41
N ALA A 119 -3.07 12.52 -14.57
CA ALA A 119 -3.49 13.21 -15.79
C ALA A 119 -3.83 12.19 -16.87
N ASP A 120 -4.98 12.33 -17.54
CA ASP A 120 -5.28 11.47 -18.69
C ASP A 120 -4.28 11.64 -19.85
N ASN A 121 -4.32 10.73 -20.82
CA ASN A 121 -3.37 10.70 -21.94
C ASN A 121 -3.37 11.99 -22.77
N ILE A 122 -4.52 12.67 -22.82
CA ILE A 122 -4.71 13.90 -23.59
C ILE A 122 -4.02 15.07 -22.87
N SER A 123 -4.15 15.10 -21.54
CA SER A 123 -3.70 16.19 -20.68
C SER A 123 -2.27 16.03 -20.21
N PHE A 124 -1.71 14.81 -20.31
CA PHE A 124 -0.38 14.46 -19.82
C PHE A 124 0.71 15.44 -20.27
N SER A 125 0.84 15.69 -21.57
CA SER A 125 1.90 16.57 -22.10
C SER A 125 1.77 18.01 -21.60
N LYS A 126 0.54 18.51 -21.49
CA LYS A 126 0.22 19.85 -20.96
C LYS A 126 0.64 19.96 -19.49
N TRP A 127 0.34 18.95 -18.68
CA TRP A 127 0.72 18.92 -17.26
C TRP A 127 2.22 18.74 -17.06
N LEU A 128 2.86 17.88 -17.86
CA LEU A 128 4.31 17.70 -17.84
C LEU A 128 5.04 19.01 -18.16
N GLU A 129 4.60 19.74 -19.19
CA GLU A 129 5.15 21.05 -19.55
C GLU A 129 4.99 22.04 -18.41
N PHE A 130 3.78 22.20 -17.86
CA PHE A 130 3.53 23.11 -16.73
C PHE A 130 4.44 22.81 -15.53
N LEU A 131 4.49 21.55 -15.09
CA LEU A 131 5.20 21.19 -13.86
C LEU A 131 6.73 21.30 -14.02
N SER A 132 7.26 20.96 -15.19
CA SER A 132 8.71 21.06 -15.45
C SER A 132 9.19 22.50 -15.65
N THR A 133 8.38 23.37 -16.26
CA THR A 133 8.81 24.73 -16.64
C THR A 133 8.44 25.79 -15.61
N HIS A 134 7.36 25.62 -14.85
CA HIS A 134 6.85 26.65 -13.93
C HIS A 134 7.09 26.35 -12.46
N GLN A 135 7.44 25.12 -12.10
CA GLN A 135 7.57 24.69 -10.71
C GLN A 135 8.92 24.04 -10.39
N ASP A 136 9.84 23.95 -11.36
CA ASP A 136 11.14 23.28 -11.22
C ASP A 136 11.03 21.86 -10.60
N ILE A 137 9.93 21.16 -10.90
CA ILE A 137 9.74 19.79 -10.41
C ILE A 137 10.48 18.86 -11.36
N GLU A 138 11.40 18.05 -10.82
CA GLU A 138 12.06 17.04 -11.63
C GLU A 138 11.04 16.01 -12.12
N SER A 139 11.22 15.50 -13.35
CA SER A 139 10.42 14.38 -13.86
C SER A 139 10.43 13.16 -12.93
N SER A 140 11.52 12.99 -12.18
CA SER A 140 11.69 11.95 -11.15
C SER A 140 10.72 12.12 -9.97
N GLN A 141 10.27 13.35 -9.69
CA GLN A 141 9.28 13.68 -8.66
C GLN A 141 7.85 13.68 -9.22
N LEU A 142 7.70 13.80 -10.53
CA LEU A 142 6.43 13.73 -11.24
C LEU A 142 5.92 12.30 -11.33
N ARG A 143 4.89 12.03 -10.54
CA ARG A 143 4.08 10.83 -10.68
C ARG A 143 2.90 11.19 -11.56
N LEU A 144 3.17 11.25 -12.86
CA LEU A 144 2.16 11.48 -13.88
C LEU A 144 1.67 10.15 -14.41
N TYR A 145 0.41 9.83 -14.14
CA TYR A 145 -0.16 8.52 -14.42
C TYR A 145 -0.84 8.51 -15.78
N ASN A 146 -0.28 7.77 -16.73
CA ASN A 146 -0.89 7.50 -18.04
C ASN A 146 -1.13 5.98 -18.14
N ALA A 147 -2.35 5.57 -18.51
CA ALA A 147 -2.68 4.15 -18.67
C ALA A 147 -1.96 3.50 -19.88
N GLU A 148 -1.45 4.32 -20.81
CA GLU A 148 -0.76 3.93 -22.03
C GLU A 148 0.38 4.94 -22.30
N LEU A 149 1.49 4.82 -21.57
CA LEU A 149 2.70 5.57 -21.92
C LEU A 149 3.17 5.13 -23.32
N PRO A 150 3.50 6.07 -24.23
CA PRO A 150 4.33 5.75 -25.39
C PRO A 150 5.70 5.24 -24.91
N ASP A 151 6.26 4.24 -25.61
CA ASP A 151 7.61 3.74 -25.36
C ASP A 151 8.61 4.91 -25.23
N ASN A 152 9.34 4.96 -24.10
CA ASN A 152 10.35 5.97 -23.73
C ASN A 152 9.89 7.28 -23.05
N SER A 153 8.69 7.35 -22.47
CA SER A 153 8.35 8.47 -21.57
C SER A 153 9.18 8.43 -20.27
N PRO A 154 9.70 9.57 -19.77
CA PRO A 154 10.45 9.67 -18.51
C PRO A 154 9.58 9.53 -17.24
N ALA A 155 8.29 9.20 -17.38
CA ALA A 155 7.40 9.00 -16.25
C ALA A 155 7.64 7.63 -15.58
N ARG A 156 7.63 7.62 -14.24
CA ARG A 156 7.70 6.38 -13.47
C ARG A 156 6.65 5.38 -13.95
N HIS A 157 7.07 4.12 -14.12
CA HIS A 157 6.15 3.03 -14.39
C HIS A 157 5.25 2.82 -13.19
N TYR A 158 3.97 3.12 -13.42
CA TYR A 158 2.93 3.00 -12.44
C TYR A 158 2.16 1.71 -12.63
N LEU A 159 1.94 1.01 -11.52
CA LEU A 159 0.98 -0.07 -11.46
C LEU A 159 -0.03 0.17 -10.35
N GLU A 160 -1.29 0.03 -10.70
CA GLU A 160 -2.38 -0.04 -9.73
C GLU A 160 -2.74 -1.49 -9.45
N TYR A 161 -3.01 -1.78 -8.19
CA TYR A 161 -3.49 -3.07 -7.72
C TYR A 161 -4.63 -2.86 -6.71
N TYR A 162 -5.68 -3.66 -6.82
CA TYR A 162 -6.79 -3.67 -5.87
C TYR A 162 -6.73 -4.97 -5.07
N THR A 163 -6.71 -4.90 -3.74
CA THR A 163 -6.51 -6.10 -2.90
C THR A 163 -7.72 -7.04 -2.88
N ASN A 164 -8.88 -6.59 -3.36
CA ASN A 164 -10.04 -7.45 -3.63
C ASN A 164 -9.81 -8.36 -4.86
N GLU A 165 -8.86 -8.06 -5.73
CA GLU A 165 -8.47 -8.88 -6.89
C GLU A 165 -7.39 -9.90 -6.53
N ALA A 166 -7.24 -10.93 -7.36
CA ALA A 166 -6.17 -11.92 -7.16
C ALA A 166 -4.78 -11.29 -7.36
N VAL A 167 -3.86 -11.51 -6.42
CA VAL A 167 -2.52 -10.93 -6.44
C VAL A 167 -1.54 -11.69 -7.35
N ILE A 168 -1.79 -12.98 -7.58
CA ILE A 168 -0.92 -13.82 -8.43
C ILE A 168 -0.82 -13.29 -9.88
N PRO A 169 -1.94 -12.99 -10.58
CA PRO A 169 -1.88 -12.37 -11.90
C PRO A 169 -1.14 -11.03 -11.91
N PHE A 170 -1.33 -10.20 -10.87
CA PHE A 170 -0.64 -8.92 -10.74
C PHE A 170 0.88 -9.10 -10.61
N ILE A 171 1.34 -10.02 -9.75
CA ILE A 171 2.78 -10.33 -9.61
C ILE A 171 3.37 -10.86 -10.92
N ARG A 172 2.63 -11.64 -11.70
CA ARG A 172 3.09 -12.09 -13.03
C ARG A 172 3.24 -10.95 -14.01
N LYS A 173 2.28 -10.00 -14.03
CA LYS A 173 2.39 -8.76 -14.81
C LYS A 173 3.63 -7.96 -14.39
N LEU A 174 3.86 -7.84 -13.08
CA LEU A 174 5.03 -7.17 -12.52
C LEU A 174 6.35 -7.81 -13.00
N GLN A 175 6.43 -9.15 -13.03
CA GLN A 175 7.60 -9.87 -13.52
C GLN A 175 7.90 -9.59 -15.01
N LEU A 176 6.87 -9.54 -15.85
CA LEU A 176 7.03 -9.22 -17.28
C LEU A 176 7.60 -7.81 -17.46
N LEU A 177 7.01 -6.82 -16.78
CA LEU A 177 7.42 -5.42 -16.85
C LEU A 177 8.83 -5.19 -16.29
N ALA A 178 9.20 -5.90 -15.23
CA ALA A 178 10.52 -5.77 -14.63
C ALA A 178 11.67 -6.14 -15.58
N ASN A 179 11.42 -6.93 -16.64
CA ASN A 179 12.43 -7.21 -17.67
C ASN A 179 12.73 -6.01 -18.55
N GLU A 180 11.71 -5.21 -18.85
CA GLU A 180 11.73 -4.18 -19.90
C GLU A 180 12.15 -2.80 -19.35
N ILE A 181 12.06 -2.63 -18.03
CA ILE A 181 12.05 -1.31 -17.39
C ILE A 181 13.20 -1.14 -16.38
N ASP A 182 13.64 0.10 -16.16
CA ASP A 182 14.57 0.44 -15.07
C ASP A 182 13.88 0.33 -13.69
N VAL A 183 14.55 -0.34 -12.76
CA VAL A 183 14.08 -0.60 -11.39
C VAL A 183 13.94 0.65 -10.55
N TYR A 184 14.57 1.76 -10.96
CA TYR A 184 14.49 3.04 -10.28
C TYR A 184 13.17 3.77 -10.50
N ASP A 185 12.41 3.37 -11.52
CA ASP A 185 11.21 4.07 -11.97
C ASP A 185 9.91 3.36 -11.55
N PHE A 186 9.95 2.47 -10.56
CA PHE A 186 8.79 1.66 -10.18
C PHE A 186 7.99 2.23 -9.00
N GLN A 187 6.70 2.48 -9.25
CA GLN A 187 5.72 2.79 -8.22
C GLN A 187 4.53 1.84 -8.30
N ILE A 188 4.13 1.32 -7.15
CA ILE A 188 2.92 0.51 -7.02
C ILE A 188 1.97 1.25 -6.11
N ASN A 189 0.78 1.50 -6.64
CA ASN A 189 -0.36 1.90 -5.85
C ASN A 189 -1.20 0.68 -5.48
N ILE A 190 -1.58 0.59 -4.21
CA ILE A 190 -2.47 -0.46 -3.75
C ILE A 190 -3.73 0.18 -3.14
N ASN A 191 -4.87 -0.14 -3.73
CA ASN A 191 -6.18 0.18 -3.20
C ASN A 191 -6.58 -0.90 -2.19
N PHE A 192 -6.74 -0.52 -0.93
CA PHE A 192 -7.10 -1.46 0.14
C PHE A 192 -8.59 -1.74 0.14
N SER A 193 -8.93 -3.01 0.34
CA SER A 193 -10.33 -3.48 0.32
C SER A 193 -11.03 -3.29 1.66
N GLY A 194 -10.29 -3.02 2.73
CA GLY A 194 -10.78 -3.01 4.11
C GLY A 194 -10.69 -4.38 4.79
N GLN A 195 -10.27 -5.42 4.08
CA GLN A 195 -9.99 -6.74 4.66
C GLN A 195 -8.56 -6.76 5.22
N PHE A 196 -8.40 -6.23 6.43
CA PHE A 196 -7.11 -6.01 7.11
C PHE A 196 -6.03 -7.08 6.83
N VAL A 197 -6.33 -8.35 7.12
CA VAL A 197 -5.35 -9.45 6.96
C VAL A 197 -5.01 -9.69 5.48
N HIS A 198 -6.00 -9.63 4.59
CA HIS A 198 -5.77 -9.80 3.15
C HIS A 198 -4.93 -8.66 2.59
N ASP A 199 -5.24 -7.42 2.96
CA ASP A 199 -4.56 -6.22 2.48
C ASP A 199 -3.07 -6.27 2.86
N VAL A 200 -2.76 -6.56 4.13
CA VAL A 200 -1.38 -6.69 4.62
C VAL A 200 -0.63 -7.83 3.93
N ILE A 201 -1.24 -9.02 3.84
CA ILE A 201 -0.61 -10.19 3.22
C ILE A 201 -0.33 -9.96 1.73
N LYS A 202 -1.28 -9.41 0.98
CA LYS A 202 -1.13 -9.18 -0.46
C LYS A 202 -0.08 -8.11 -0.75
N ALA A 203 -0.09 -7.00 -0.01
CA ALA A 203 0.95 -5.99 -0.12
C ALA A 203 2.35 -6.57 0.19
N ARG A 204 2.46 -7.41 1.22
CA ARG A 204 3.71 -8.09 1.56
C ARG A 204 4.14 -9.10 0.49
N ALA A 205 3.20 -9.86 -0.07
CA ALA A 205 3.47 -10.83 -1.14
C ALA A 205 4.04 -10.15 -2.40
N ILE A 206 3.50 -8.98 -2.78
CA ILE A 206 4.02 -8.17 -3.89
C ILE A 206 5.46 -7.74 -3.60
N LYS A 207 5.74 -7.28 -2.37
CA LYS A 207 7.09 -6.86 -1.95
C LYS A 207 8.10 -8.01 -1.98
N ILE A 208 7.73 -9.19 -1.46
CA ILE A 208 8.57 -10.40 -1.53
C ILE A 208 8.82 -10.78 -3.00
N ALA A 209 7.77 -10.82 -3.81
CA ALA A 209 7.89 -11.18 -5.22
C ALA A 209 8.77 -10.20 -5.99
N TRP A 210 8.62 -8.89 -5.75
CA TRP A 210 9.46 -7.86 -6.37
C TRP A 210 10.94 -8.10 -6.10
N PHE A 211 11.33 -8.35 -4.86
CA PHE A 211 12.74 -8.64 -4.55
C PHE A 211 13.25 -9.90 -5.21
N ASN A 212 12.44 -10.96 -5.26
CA ASN A 212 12.79 -12.19 -5.96
C ASN A 212 12.96 -11.96 -7.47
N ILE A 213 12.07 -11.17 -8.08
CA ILE A 213 12.14 -10.76 -9.48
C ILE A 213 13.46 -10.02 -9.73
N LEU A 214 13.76 -8.96 -8.97
CA LEU A 214 15.00 -8.19 -9.14
C LEU A 214 16.24 -9.05 -8.98
N SER A 215 16.27 -9.91 -7.95
CA SER A 215 17.39 -10.81 -7.71
C SER A 215 17.58 -11.81 -8.86
N SER A 216 16.50 -12.35 -9.42
CA SER A 216 16.56 -13.30 -10.53
C SER A 216 17.04 -12.67 -11.84
N LEU A 217 16.72 -11.38 -12.04
CA LEU A 217 17.17 -10.59 -13.19
C LEU A 217 18.57 -10.02 -13.02
N GLY A 218 19.25 -10.26 -11.89
CA GLY A 218 20.55 -9.66 -11.58
C GLY A 218 20.51 -8.14 -11.44
N LYS A 219 19.33 -7.55 -11.21
CA LYS A 219 19.15 -6.12 -11.02
C LYS A 219 19.37 -5.72 -9.55
N PRO A 220 19.73 -4.46 -9.26
CA PRO A 220 19.89 -3.99 -7.88
C PRO A 220 18.61 -4.21 -7.06
N VAL A 221 18.72 -4.94 -5.94
CA VAL A 221 17.58 -5.23 -5.05
C VAL A 221 17.18 -3.95 -4.30
N LYS A 222 16.13 -3.29 -4.76
CA LYS A 222 15.61 -2.02 -4.20
C LYS A 222 14.10 -2.09 -3.98
N PRO A 223 13.55 -1.57 -2.85
CA PRO A 223 12.11 -1.50 -2.67
C PRO A 223 11.47 -0.57 -3.70
N TYR A 224 10.30 -0.94 -4.22
CA TYR A 224 9.44 -0.03 -4.96
C TYR A 224 8.84 1.04 -4.05
N HIS A 225 8.31 2.11 -4.64
CA HIS A 225 7.52 3.10 -3.91
C HIS A 225 6.08 2.59 -3.73
N LEU A 226 5.63 2.42 -2.48
CA LEU A 226 4.29 1.92 -2.13
C LEU A 226 3.38 3.07 -1.72
N GLU A 227 2.43 3.41 -2.58
CA GLU A 227 1.36 4.36 -2.27
C GLU A 227 0.08 3.54 -1.96
N VAL A 228 -0.57 3.80 -0.83
CA VAL A 228 -1.80 3.10 -0.43
C VAL A 228 -2.98 4.04 -0.47
N TYR A 229 -4.02 3.64 -1.20
CA TYR A 229 -5.25 4.41 -1.39
C TYR A 229 -6.33 3.90 -0.47
N LEU A 230 -6.88 4.84 0.29
CA LEU A 230 -7.95 4.61 1.25
C LEU A 230 -9.25 5.21 0.72
N PRO A 231 -10.12 4.40 0.09
CA PRO A 231 -11.40 4.90 -0.41
C PRO A 231 -12.33 5.26 0.75
N CYS A 232 -13.15 6.30 0.55
CA CYS A 232 -14.20 6.67 1.50
C CYS A 232 -15.41 5.75 1.32
N ILE A 233 -15.34 4.54 1.88
CA ILE A 233 -16.42 3.55 1.82
C ILE A 233 -17.34 3.71 3.03
N SER A 234 -18.66 3.68 2.80
CA SER A 234 -19.75 3.75 3.79
C SER A 234 -20.03 5.13 4.40
N SER A 235 -21.07 5.21 5.23
CA SER A 235 -21.47 6.43 5.96
C SER A 235 -20.89 6.44 7.37
N TYR A 236 -20.79 7.64 7.95
CA TYR A 236 -20.50 7.80 9.37
C TYR A 236 -21.48 6.98 10.25
N PRO A 237 -21.02 6.29 11.31
CA PRO A 237 -19.64 6.24 11.83
C PRO A 237 -18.74 5.15 11.24
N ASP A 238 -19.30 4.21 10.46
CA ASP A 238 -18.58 3.02 9.98
C ASP A 238 -17.40 3.37 9.07
N SER A 239 -17.52 4.46 8.31
CA SER A 239 -16.47 4.97 7.44
C SER A 239 -15.21 5.37 8.22
N VAL A 240 -15.35 5.93 9.43
CA VAL A 240 -14.22 6.31 10.30
C VAL A 240 -13.52 5.07 10.86
N ILE A 241 -14.28 4.05 11.25
CA ILE A 241 -13.73 2.79 11.74
C ILE A 241 -12.95 2.10 10.61
N SER A 242 -13.56 1.99 9.43
CA SER A 242 -12.93 1.42 8.25
C SER A 242 -11.65 2.17 7.88
N HIS A 243 -11.70 3.51 7.84
CA HIS A 243 -10.56 4.36 7.53
C HIS A 243 -9.41 4.14 8.52
N THR A 244 -9.71 4.11 9.82
CA THR A 244 -8.70 3.86 10.87
C THR A 244 -8.07 2.47 10.71
N LEU A 245 -8.88 1.43 10.47
CA LEU A 245 -8.38 0.08 10.26
C LEU A 245 -7.44 0.00 9.05
N GLN A 246 -7.78 0.70 7.97
CA GLN A 246 -6.96 0.72 6.77
C GLN A 246 -5.66 1.52 6.95
N ILE A 247 -5.64 2.61 7.75
CA ILE A 247 -4.38 3.28 8.13
C ILE A 247 -3.45 2.30 8.86
N VAL A 248 -3.99 1.53 9.80
CA VAL A 248 -3.20 0.51 10.52
C VAL A 248 -2.68 -0.54 9.54
N ALA A 249 -3.53 -1.07 8.66
CA ALA A 249 -3.11 -2.03 7.64
C ALA A 249 -2.01 -1.47 6.73
N ALA A 250 -2.16 -0.23 6.26
CA ALA A 250 -1.20 0.42 5.37
C ALA A 250 0.15 0.64 6.05
N THR A 251 0.12 1.00 7.34
CA THR A 251 1.33 1.10 8.17
C THR A 251 2.01 -0.27 8.32
N MET A 252 1.23 -1.33 8.58
CA MET A 252 1.75 -2.70 8.66
C MET A 252 2.28 -3.23 7.32
N ALA A 253 1.73 -2.78 6.20
CA ALA A 253 2.25 -3.05 4.86
C ALA A 253 3.53 -2.25 4.52
N GLN A 254 3.92 -1.32 5.42
CA GLN A 254 5.01 -0.36 5.25
C GLN A 254 4.79 0.52 4.01
N ALA A 255 3.60 1.12 3.92
CA ALA A 255 3.30 2.14 2.93
C ALA A 255 4.30 3.29 3.05
N ASP A 256 4.70 3.84 1.92
CA ASP A 256 5.38 5.13 1.91
C ASP A 256 4.39 6.23 2.16
N PHE A 257 3.36 6.24 1.32
CA PHE A 257 2.34 7.26 1.30
C PHE A 257 1.00 6.58 1.61
N ILE A 258 0.26 7.18 2.54
CA ILE A 258 -1.13 6.82 2.81
C ILE A 258 -1.96 8.01 2.39
N VAL A 259 -2.80 7.82 1.37
CA VAL A 259 -3.67 8.89 0.90
C VAL A 259 -5.11 8.42 0.91
N PHE A 260 -6.02 9.35 1.16
CA PHE A 260 -7.43 9.04 1.30
C PHE A 260 -8.29 9.97 0.48
N GLU A 261 -9.40 9.41 0.02
CA GLU A 261 -10.47 10.17 -0.62
C GLU A 261 -11.33 10.84 0.46
N HIS A 262 -11.84 12.03 0.14
CA HIS A 262 -12.76 12.74 1.01
C HIS A 262 -13.83 13.44 0.18
N ASN A 263 -15.00 13.66 0.79
CA ASN A 263 -15.95 14.64 0.27
C ASN A 263 -15.56 16.03 0.77
N VAL A 264 -15.28 16.97 -0.13
CA VAL A 264 -14.76 18.32 0.18
C VAL A 264 -15.60 19.07 1.21
N GLU A 265 -16.93 18.89 1.18
CA GLU A 265 -17.91 19.61 2.01
C GLU A 265 -18.13 19.00 3.42
N SER A 266 -17.46 17.90 3.78
CA SER A 266 -17.80 17.16 5.01
C SER A 266 -16.81 17.36 6.17
N ASN A 267 -17.36 17.48 7.39
CA ASN A 267 -16.59 17.38 8.63
C ASN A 267 -15.76 16.08 8.72
N GLU A 268 -16.09 15.07 7.90
CA GLU A 268 -15.40 13.78 7.87
C GLU A 268 -13.96 13.93 7.39
N ARG A 269 -13.68 14.88 6.48
CA ARG A 269 -12.31 15.18 6.03
C ARG A 269 -11.38 15.49 7.21
N ARG A 270 -11.84 16.30 8.18
CA ARG A 270 -11.08 16.59 9.40
C ARG A 270 -10.95 15.35 10.30
N ILE A 271 -11.99 14.52 10.38
CA ILE A 271 -11.98 13.30 11.19
C ILE A 271 -10.97 12.29 10.63
N TYR A 272 -10.90 12.12 9.31
CA TYR A 272 -9.94 11.24 8.64
C TYR A 272 -8.50 11.73 8.84
N ARG A 273 -8.26 13.04 8.68
CA ARG A 273 -6.95 13.63 9.01
C ARG A 273 -6.52 13.33 10.44
N ASN A 274 -7.44 13.55 11.39
CA ASN A 274 -7.18 13.27 12.80
C ASN A 274 -6.95 11.78 13.07
N ALA A 275 -7.64 10.87 12.39
CA ALA A 275 -7.40 9.43 12.52
C ALA A 275 -5.96 9.07 12.11
N GLY A 276 -5.46 9.64 11.00
CA GLY A 276 -4.05 9.52 10.59
C GLY A 276 -3.08 10.03 11.65
N HIS A 277 -3.32 11.23 12.20
CA HIS A 277 -2.49 11.80 13.26
C HIS A 277 -2.50 10.96 14.54
N ILE A 278 -3.66 10.52 15.01
CA ILE A 278 -3.78 9.67 16.21
C ILE A 278 -3.04 8.35 15.99
N ALA A 279 -3.15 7.73 14.82
CA ALA A 279 -2.45 6.50 14.49
C ALA A 279 -0.92 6.68 14.57
N MET A 280 -0.39 7.79 14.05
CA MET A 280 1.06 8.00 13.96
C MET A 280 1.69 8.58 15.22
N ILE A 281 1.04 9.57 15.84
CA ILE A 281 1.59 10.36 16.94
C ILE A 281 1.23 9.73 18.28
N GLU A 282 -0.04 9.38 18.48
CA GLU A 282 -0.52 8.88 19.78
C GLU A 282 -0.33 7.37 19.91
N SER A 283 -0.72 6.61 18.88
CA SER A 283 -0.60 5.15 18.86
C SER A 283 0.81 4.66 18.46
N GLN A 284 1.68 5.56 18.00
CA GLN A 284 3.06 5.29 17.60
C GLN A 284 3.19 4.19 16.52
N PHE A 285 2.20 4.02 15.63
CA PHE A 285 2.26 2.96 14.62
C PHE A 285 3.44 3.11 13.63
N GLY A 286 3.98 4.33 13.48
CA GLY A 286 5.18 4.59 12.68
C GLY A 286 6.52 4.37 13.38
N LYS A 287 6.54 3.89 14.63
CA LYS A 287 7.78 3.72 15.40
C LYS A 287 8.58 2.49 14.98
N GLU A 288 7.89 1.39 14.67
CA GLU A 288 8.50 0.16 14.18
C GLU A 288 8.44 0.12 12.66
N VAL A 289 9.55 -0.25 12.02
CA VAL A 289 9.65 -0.25 10.56
C VAL A 289 8.80 -1.35 9.91
N ASP A 290 8.67 -2.51 10.57
CA ASP A 290 7.89 -3.64 10.09
C ASP A 290 7.23 -4.34 11.27
N PRO A 291 6.08 -3.83 11.76
CA PRO A 291 5.45 -4.36 12.96
C PRO A 291 4.93 -5.80 12.80
N VAL A 292 4.79 -6.29 11.57
CA VAL A 292 4.33 -7.66 11.29
C VAL A 292 5.48 -8.62 10.99
N ALA A 293 6.73 -8.14 10.96
CA ALA A 293 7.89 -9.00 10.81
C ALA A 293 7.94 -10.06 11.92
N GLY A 294 8.11 -11.32 11.53
CA GLY A 294 8.14 -12.44 12.46
C GLY A 294 6.76 -13.01 12.83
N SER A 295 5.66 -12.43 12.34
CA SER A 295 4.35 -13.11 12.37
C SER A 295 4.40 -14.37 11.52
N TYR A 296 4.32 -15.56 12.14
CA TYR A 296 4.37 -16.83 11.42
C TYR A 296 3.31 -16.90 10.32
N PHE A 297 2.09 -16.42 10.60
CA PHE A 297 1.00 -16.46 9.65
C PHE A 297 1.23 -15.50 8.47
N ILE A 298 1.47 -14.22 8.73
CA ILE A 298 1.60 -13.22 7.65
C ILE A 298 2.80 -13.54 6.75
N GLU A 299 3.95 -13.88 7.35
CA GLU A 299 5.18 -14.17 6.61
C GLU A 299 5.03 -15.43 5.75
N TYR A 300 4.48 -16.51 6.30
CA TYR A 300 4.30 -17.77 5.58
C TYR A 300 3.34 -17.60 4.40
N VAL A 301 2.17 -17.02 4.66
CA VAL A 301 1.11 -16.88 3.65
C VAL A 301 1.57 -15.95 2.51
N ALA A 302 2.17 -14.81 2.84
CA ALA A 302 2.71 -13.90 1.83
C ALA A 302 3.82 -14.55 0.99
N SER A 303 4.70 -15.34 1.63
CA SER A 303 5.80 -16.04 0.96
C SER A 303 5.29 -17.13 0.01
N GLU A 304 4.31 -17.93 0.42
CA GLU A 304 3.73 -18.99 -0.42
C GLU A 304 2.96 -18.40 -1.61
N ILE A 305 2.26 -17.28 -1.42
CA ILE A 305 1.63 -16.53 -2.52
C ILE A 305 2.70 -16.05 -3.51
N ALA A 306 3.75 -15.38 -3.03
CA ALA A 306 4.82 -14.85 -3.87
C ALA A 306 5.53 -15.98 -4.66
N LYS A 307 5.83 -17.10 -3.99
CA LYS A 307 6.44 -18.28 -4.59
C LYS A 307 5.55 -18.92 -5.66
N LYS A 308 4.24 -19.03 -5.42
CA LYS A 308 3.28 -19.55 -6.41
C LYS A 308 3.14 -18.63 -7.62
N ALA A 309 3.29 -17.32 -7.42
CA ALA A 309 3.22 -16.35 -8.48
C ALA A 309 4.48 -16.32 -9.35
N PHE A 310 5.65 -16.54 -8.74
CA PHE A 310 6.94 -16.55 -9.41
C PHE A 310 7.03 -17.72 -10.39
N VAL A 311 7.14 -17.40 -11.69
CA VAL A 311 7.37 -18.39 -12.75
C VAL A 311 8.82 -18.26 -13.19
N SER A 312 9.60 -19.34 -13.10
CA SER A 312 10.98 -19.41 -13.58
C SER A 312 11.07 -19.36 -15.10
#